data_AF-A0A6P0REJ3-F1
#
_entry.id   AF-A0A6P0REJ3-F1
#
_cell.length_a   1.000
_cell.length_b   1.000
_cell.length_c   1.000
_cell.angle_alpha   90.00
_cell.angle_beta   90.00
_cell.angle_gamma   90.00
#
_symmetry.space_group_name_H-M   'P 1'
#
loop_
_entity.id
_entity.type
_entity.pdbx_description
1 polymer ?
#
loop_
_entity_poly.entity_id
_entity_poly.type
_entity_poly.pdbx_seq_one_letter_code
_entity_poly.pdbx_strand_id
1 'polypeptide(L)'
;MNNKPQTINPYDTNTPPPNWQPILTTLAENFVGRKSVFSEINQFIQQYDRGYISITAPPGSGKSALLAKYILTHSQAVYYNCQINQQNRTHLFLQNISHQLIQHYGLDYSILPENATQDGGFLILLLQKISDSFPSNQHLIIAIDALDALDLNDQISYTNILYLPRYVPQQIYFLITRRPFLSQNSRLLIEAPHKVINLKNYHQETKSDMREYIQQFLSQNQHQEICDRWLAKQQIRENIFTENLLNYAGDNWLYLTTVLRTIIEDFNNANFEQDKLPSALVSYYQQHWQKMFPRSPTELELNILKQLVNSDINLSVETIAKNLDESLDGDKFDIEEILENWWEFLEIEKNDSGEKYSLYHPSFQDFLRRV
;
A
#
# COMPACT_ATOMS: atom_id res chain seq x y z
N MET A 1 -27.96 -36.00 34.10
CA MET A 1 -27.62 -34.68 33.53
C MET A 1 -26.17 -34.76 33.08
N ASN A 2 -25.94 -35.16 31.83
CA ASN A 2 -24.60 -35.29 31.26
C ASN A 2 -24.26 -34.00 30.50
N ASN A 3 -23.41 -33.17 31.10
CA ASN A 3 -22.75 -32.09 30.37
C ASN A 3 -21.72 -32.73 29.44
N LYS A 4 -22.01 -32.71 28.14
CA LYS A 4 -20.99 -32.94 27.10
C LYS A 4 -19.96 -31.81 27.20
N PRO A 5 -18.64 -32.09 27.08
CA PRO A 5 -17.65 -31.05 26.89
C PRO A 5 -17.98 -30.29 25.62
N GLN A 6 -18.01 -28.95 25.70
CA GLN A 6 -18.01 -28.10 24.52
C GLN A 6 -16.75 -28.41 23.72
N THR A 7 -16.92 -28.93 22.51
CA THR A 7 -15.85 -29.07 21.53
C THR A 7 -15.39 -27.68 21.13
N ILE A 8 -14.25 -27.26 21.68
CA ILE A 8 -13.53 -26.06 21.23
C ILE A 8 -13.18 -26.29 19.76
N ASN A 9 -13.64 -25.38 18.90
CA ASN A 9 -13.33 -25.40 17.47
C ASN A 9 -11.83 -25.11 17.33
N PRO A 10 -10.99 -25.99 16.76
CA PRO A 10 -9.54 -25.80 16.69
C PRO A 10 -9.11 -24.62 15.81
N TYR A 11 -10.05 -23.97 15.11
CA TYR A 11 -9.82 -22.81 14.24
C TYR A 11 -10.09 -21.45 14.92
N ASP A 12 -10.34 -21.43 16.24
CA ASP A 12 -10.62 -20.21 17.01
C ASP A 12 -9.35 -19.56 17.58
N THR A 13 -8.26 -19.55 16.82
CA THR A 13 -7.08 -18.75 17.15
C THR A 13 -7.18 -17.42 16.42
N ASN A 14 -7.62 -16.37 17.15
CA ASN A 14 -7.57 -14.97 16.73
C ASN A 14 -6.15 -14.42 16.48
N THR A 15 -5.18 -15.28 16.23
CA THR A 15 -3.78 -14.90 16.08
C THR A 15 -3.42 -14.80 14.60
N PRO A 16 -3.01 -13.61 14.13
CA PRO A 16 -2.43 -13.47 12.79
C PRO A 16 -1.19 -14.38 12.67
N PRO A 17 -0.67 -14.60 11.45
CA PRO A 17 0.50 -15.44 11.25
C PRO A 17 1.65 -14.98 12.18
N PRO A 18 2.26 -15.87 13.00
CA PRO A 18 3.15 -15.46 14.09
C PRO A 18 4.30 -14.55 13.66
N ASN A 19 4.83 -14.79 12.47
CA ASN A 19 5.97 -14.05 11.91
C ASN A 19 5.60 -12.64 11.44
N TRP A 20 4.31 -12.37 11.22
CA TRP A 20 3.82 -11.10 10.68
C TRP A 20 3.16 -10.21 11.75
N GLN A 21 2.85 -10.78 12.92
CA GLN A 21 2.13 -10.10 14.00
C GLN A 21 2.77 -8.77 14.45
N PRO A 22 4.10 -8.65 14.64
CA PRO A 22 4.71 -7.37 15.00
C PRO A 22 4.46 -6.29 13.96
N ILE A 23 4.66 -6.62 12.67
CA ILE A 23 4.51 -5.67 11.56
C ILE A 23 3.04 -5.25 11.41
N LEU A 24 2.11 -6.20 11.48
CA LEU A 24 0.68 -5.93 11.40
C LEU A 24 0.21 -5.04 12.57
N THR A 25 0.69 -5.31 13.78
CA THR A 25 0.34 -4.52 14.97
C THR A 25 0.84 -3.09 14.86
N THR A 26 2.09 -2.90 14.44
CA THR A 26 2.66 -1.56 14.22
C THR A 26 1.91 -0.81 13.11
N LEU A 27 1.57 -1.47 12.00
CA LEU A 27 0.85 -0.83 10.89
C LEU A 27 -0.58 -0.42 11.25
N ALA A 28 -1.24 -1.16 12.14
CA ALA A 28 -2.60 -0.91 12.58
C ALA A 28 -2.69 -0.10 13.88
N GLU A 29 -1.56 0.33 14.44
CA GLU A 29 -1.52 1.15 15.65
C GLU A 29 -2.27 2.45 15.44
N ASN A 30 -3.18 2.78 16.37
CA ASN A 30 -4.05 3.96 16.30
C ASN A 30 -4.83 4.10 14.98
N PHE A 31 -5.14 2.99 14.29
CA PHE A 31 -5.88 3.01 13.03
C PHE A 31 -7.28 3.62 13.19
N VAL A 32 -7.60 4.60 12.34
CA VAL A 32 -8.90 5.31 12.32
C VAL A 32 -9.59 5.14 10.96
N GLY A 33 -10.90 4.96 10.99
CA GLY A 33 -11.74 5.16 9.80
C GLY A 33 -11.79 3.99 8.82
N ARG A 34 -11.90 4.32 7.52
CA ARG A 34 -12.01 3.39 6.36
C ARG A 34 -13.24 2.49 6.36
N LYS A 35 -14.31 2.89 7.07
CA LYS A 35 -15.57 2.12 7.18
C LYS A 35 -16.20 1.79 5.82
N SER A 36 -16.23 2.75 4.90
CA SER A 36 -16.77 2.55 3.55
C SER A 36 -15.98 1.50 2.76
N VAL A 37 -14.65 1.51 2.88
CA VAL A 37 -13.79 0.51 2.20
C VAL A 37 -14.02 -0.89 2.77
N PHE A 38 -14.09 -1.04 4.10
CA PHE A 38 -14.41 -2.33 4.71
C PHE A 38 -15.81 -2.82 4.33
N SER A 39 -16.79 -1.92 4.24
CA SER A 39 -18.14 -2.26 3.78
C SER A 39 -18.12 -2.82 2.37
N GLU A 40 -17.29 -2.27 1.48
CA GLU A 40 -17.18 -2.75 0.10
C GLU A 40 -16.47 -4.10 -0.02
N ILE A 41 -15.49 -4.37 0.84
CA ILE A 41 -14.86 -5.70 0.95
C ILE A 41 -15.91 -6.72 1.39
N ASN A 42 -16.66 -6.41 2.45
CA ASN A 42 -17.70 -7.29 2.98
C ASN A 42 -18.83 -7.54 1.98
N GLN A 43 -19.26 -6.51 1.27
CA GLN A 43 -20.28 -6.64 0.22
C GLN A 43 -19.80 -7.57 -0.89
N PHE A 44 -18.53 -7.47 -1.30
CA PHE A 44 -17.98 -8.36 -2.32
C PHE A 44 -17.97 -9.82 -1.85
N ILE A 45 -17.53 -10.08 -0.62
CA ILE A 45 -17.49 -11.43 -0.03
C ILE A 45 -18.90 -12.01 0.13
N GLN A 46 -19.90 -11.18 0.41
CA GLN A 46 -21.31 -11.61 0.48
C GLN A 46 -21.92 -11.88 -0.90
N GLN A 47 -21.49 -11.15 -1.92
CA GLN A 47 -22.06 -11.23 -3.27
C GLN A 47 -21.47 -12.38 -4.09
N TYR A 48 -20.18 -12.67 -3.91
CA TYR A 48 -19.45 -13.67 -4.69
C TYR A 48 -18.90 -14.73 -3.77
N ASP A 49 -18.89 -15.99 -4.22
CA ASP A 49 -18.36 -17.13 -3.45
C ASP A 49 -16.83 -17.23 -3.51
N ARG A 50 -16.14 -16.36 -4.26
CA ARG A 50 -14.69 -16.31 -4.44
C ARG A 50 -14.26 -15.03 -5.14
N GLY A 51 -12.97 -14.74 -5.17
CA GLY A 51 -12.42 -13.79 -6.14
C GLY A 51 -11.27 -12.92 -5.65
N TYR A 52 -11.06 -11.81 -6.34
CA TYR A 52 -9.98 -10.85 -6.08
C TYR A 52 -10.54 -9.49 -5.70
N ILE A 53 -9.94 -8.86 -4.69
CA ILE A 53 -10.19 -7.47 -4.34
C ILE A 53 -8.84 -6.75 -4.39
N SER A 54 -8.73 -5.74 -5.25
CA SER A 54 -7.53 -4.90 -5.35
C SER A 54 -7.78 -3.52 -4.75
N ILE A 55 -7.05 -3.16 -3.70
CA ILE A 55 -7.05 -1.83 -3.11
C ILE A 55 -5.92 -1.02 -3.75
N THR A 56 -6.27 0.07 -4.43
CA THR A 56 -5.31 0.90 -5.18
C THR A 56 -5.25 2.32 -4.65
N ALA A 57 -4.05 2.87 -4.52
CA ALA A 57 -3.82 4.27 -4.14
C ALA A 57 -2.35 4.67 -4.37
N PRO A 58 -2.03 5.97 -4.43
CA PRO A 58 -0.66 6.47 -4.38
C PRO A 58 0.11 6.03 -3.11
N PRO A 59 1.42 6.29 -3.06
CA PRO A 59 2.24 6.05 -1.87
C PRO A 59 1.75 6.88 -0.68
N GLY A 60 1.83 6.32 0.52
CA GLY A 60 1.47 7.02 1.74
C GLY A 60 -0.04 7.10 2.04
N SER A 61 -0.93 6.58 1.19
CA SER A 61 -2.40 6.63 1.44
C SER A 61 -2.93 5.66 2.50
N GLY A 62 -2.07 4.93 3.21
CA GLY A 62 -2.47 4.01 4.29
C GLY A 62 -2.98 2.63 3.85
N LYS A 63 -2.60 2.15 2.65
CA LYS A 63 -3.02 0.83 2.13
C LYS A 63 -2.61 -0.33 3.04
N SER A 64 -1.33 -0.37 3.42
CA SER A 64 -0.77 -1.43 4.28
C SER A 64 -1.38 -1.41 5.68
N ALA A 65 -1.63 -0.22 6.24
CA ALA A 65 -2.34 -0.05 7.52
C ALA A 65 -3.78 -0.59 7.45
N LEU A 66 -4.50 -0.30 6.36
CA LEU A 66 -5.86 -0.82 6.13
C LEU A 66 -5.86 -2.35 6.04
N LEU A 67 -4.92 -2.91 5.26
CA LEU A 67 -4.79 -4.36 5.12
C LEU A 67 -4.43 -5.01 6.45
N ALA A 68 -3.50 -4.42 7.20
CA ALA A 68 -3.12 -4.90 8.53
C ALA A 68 -4.30 -4.89 9.51
N LYS A 69 -5.07 -3.80 9.54
CA LYS A 69 -6.29 -3.70 10.36
C LYS A 69 -7.31 -4.77 10.00
N TYR A 70 -7.50 -5.03 8.70
CA TYR A 70 -8.39 -6.08 8.21
C TYR A 70 -7.94 -7.45 8.74
N ILE A 71 -6.69 -7.83 8.54
CA ILE A 71 -6.16 -9.15 8.95
C ILE A 71 -6.24 -9.34 10.46
N LEU A 72 -5.89 -8.33 11.26
CA LEU A 72 -5.97 -8.41 12.73
C LEU A 72 -7.38 -8.62 13.27
N THR A 73 -8.41 -8.37 12.45
CA THR A 73 -9.82 -8.59 12.81
C THR A 73 -10.44 -9.81 12.14
N HIS A 74 -9.67 -10.57 11.34
CA HIS A 74 -10.13 -11.75 10.61
C HIS A 74 -9.14 -12.91 10.80
N SER A 75 -9.49 -13.86 11.68
CA SER A 75 -8.63 -14.98 12.07
C SER A 75 -8.29 -15.94 10.93
N GLN A 76 -9.13 -16.03 9.90
CA GLN A 76 -8.97 -16.93 8.75
C GLN A 76 -8.16 -16.29 7.59
N ALA A 77 -7.15 -15.49 7.93
CA ALA A 77 -6.35 -14.75 6.97
C ALA A 77 -4.86 -15.14 7.02
N VAL A 78 -4.25 -15.32 5.85
CA VAL A 78 -2.80 -15.41 5.67
C VAL A 78 -2.29 -14.12 5.02
N TYR A 79 -1.05 -13.75 5.29
CA TYR A 79 -0.51 -12.44 4.89
C TYR A 79 0.88 -12.55 4.26
N TYR A 80 1.11 -11.75 3.23
CA TYR A 80 2.43 -11.58 2.63
C TYR A 80 2.67 -10.10 2.30
N ASN A 81 3.90 -9.63 2.47
CA ASN A 81 4.27 -8.25 2.15
C ASN A 81 5.45 -8.22 1.17
N CYS A 82 5.18 -7.73 -0.05
CA CYS A 82 6.17 -7.62 -1.11
C CYS A 82 7.15 -6.45 -0.93
N GLN A 83 6.91 -5.51 0.00
CA GLN A 83 7.84 -4.41 0.29
C GLN A 83 8.97 -4.79 1.23
N ILE A 84 8.90 -5.94 1.92
CA ILE A 84 10.00 -6.36 2.77
C ILE A 84 11.19 -6.74 1.89
N ASN A 85 12.30 -6.02 2.11
CA ASN A 85 13.56 -6.27 1.43
C ASN A 85 13.92 -7.75 1.50
N GLN A 86 14.36 -8.30 0.37
CA GLN A 86 14.70 -9.72 0.19
C GLN A 86 13.52 -10.70 0.30
N GLN A 87 12.28 -10.23 0.47
CA GLN A 87 11.06 -11.03 0.39
C GLN A 87 10.19 -10.63 -0.81
N ASN A 88 10.72 -9.92 -1.79
CA ASN A 88 9.96 -9.44 -2.94
C ASN A 88 10.10 -10.36 -4.17
N ARG A 89 10.34 -11.66 -3.98
CA ARG A 89 10.51 -12.64 -5.07
C ARG A 89 9.39 -13.68 -5.06
N THR A 90 8.97 -14.12 -6.24
CA THR A 90 7.83 -15.03 -6.42
C THR A 90 7.99 -16.37 -5.70
N HIS A 91 9.18 -16.98 -5.71
CA HIS A 91 9.40 -18.26 -5.04
C HIS A 91 9.25 -18.15 -3.51
N LEU A 92 9.63 -17.01 -2.91
CA LEU A 92 9.48 -16.74 -1.47
C LEU A 92 8.03 -16.56 -1.09
N PHE A 93 7.24 -15.90 -1.95
CA PHE A 93 5.79 -15.81 -1.78
C PHE A 93 5.15 -17.20 -1.73
N LEU A 94 5.43 -18.04 -2.75
CA LEU A 94 4.86 -19.38 -2.84
C LEU A 94 5.26 -20.22 -1.61
N GLN A 95 6.52 -20.15 -1.19
CA GLN A 95 7.01 -20.84 -0.01
C GLN A 95 6.29 -20.37 1.26
N ASN A 96 6.22 -19.06 1.47
CA ASN A 96 5.70 -18.46 2.69
C ASN A 96 4.19 -18.67 2.85
N ILE A 97 3.41 -18.42 1.79
CA ILE A 97 1.97 -18.67 1.81
C ILE A 97 1.68 -20.17 1.95
N SER A 98 2.40 -21.05 1.24
CA SER A 98 2.18 -22.49 1.39
C SER A 98 2.42 -22.96 2.82
N HIS A 99 3.49 -22.50 3.48
CA HIS A 99 3.72 -22.80 4.90
C HIS A 99 2.62 -22.27 5.81
N GLN A 100 2.17 -21.02 5.62
CA GLN A 100 1.07 -20.47 6.40
C GLN A 100 -0.21 -21.29 6.25
N LEU A 101 -0.57 -21.68 5.02
CA LEU A 101 -1.74 -22.49 4.74
C LEU A 101 -1.65 -23.87 5.39
N ILE A 102 -0.51 -24.55 5.26
CA ILE A 102 -0.27 -25.87 5.86
C ILE A 102 -0.39 -25.80 7.39
N GLN A 103 0.24 -24.80 8.02
CA GLN A 103 0.22 -24.64 9.47
C GLN A 103 -1.17 -24.23 9.98
N HIS A 104 -1.80 -23.25 9.34
CA HIS A 104 -3.07 -22.68 9.79
C HIS A 104 -4.23 -23.67 9.64
N TYR A 105 -4.22 -24.51 8.59
CA TYR A 105 -5.28 -25.49 8.32
C TYR A 105 -4.90 -26.93 8.69
N GLY A 106 -3.72 -27.16 9.28
CA GLY A 106 -3.28 -28.48 9.75
C GLY A 106 -3.16 -29.52 8.63
N LEU A 107 -2.67 -29.12 7.45
CA LEU A 107 -2.52 -30.02 6.31
C LEU A 107 -1.35 -30.98 6.51
N ASP A 108 -1.48 -32.23 6.04
CA ASP A 108 -0.48 -33.29 6.24
C ASP A 108 0.74 -33.12 5.32
N TYR A 109 1.59 -32.13 5.64
CA TYR A 109 2.86 -31.85 4.99
C TYR A 109 3.93 -31.52 6.03
N SER A 110 4.94 -32.38 6.15
CA SER A 110 6.11 -32.15 7.00
C SER A 110 7.19 -31.32 6.30
N ILE A 111 7.28 -31.42 4.97
CA ILE A 111 8.23 -30.71 4.11
C ILE A 111 7.46 -30.29 2.84
N LEU A 112 7.75 -29.10 2.32
CA LEU A 112 7.22 -28.68 1.02
C LEU A 112 7.77 -29.57 -0.10
N PRO A 113 6.92 -30.00 -1.06
CA PRO A 113 7.40 -30.69 -2.26
C PRO A 113 8.43 -29.86 -3.03
N GLU A 114 9.34 -30.52 -3.75
CA GLU A 114 10.39 -29.84 -4.54
C GLU A 114 9.84 -28.87 -5.60
N ASN A 115 8.63 -29.13 -6.10
CA ASN A 115 7.95 -28.28 -7.07
C ASN A 115 7.07 -27.18 -6.45
N ALA A 116 7.03 -27.04 -5.12
CA ALA A 116 6.09 -26.16 -4.42
C ALA A 116 6.20 -24.68 -4.82
N THR A 117 7.39 -24.24 -5.26
CA THR A 117 7.69 -22.83 -5.58
C THR A 117 7.97 -22.58 -7.06
N GLN A 118 7.67 -23.55 -7.95
CA GLN A 118 8.06 -23.48 -9.35
C GLN A 118 7.04 -22.74 -10.24
N ASP A 119 5.74 -23.07 -10.11
CA ASP A 119 4.72 -22.63 -11.08
C ASP A 119 3.34 -22.29 -10.47
N GLY A 120 3.22 -22.32 -9.14
CA GLY A 120 1.96 -22.09 -8.43
C GLY A 120 1.00 -23.29 -8.39
N GLY A 121 1.31 -24.41 -9.06
CA GLY A 121 0.46 -25.60 -9.06
C GLY A 121 0.24 -26.17 -7.66
N PHE A 122 1.28 -26.18 -6.83
CA PHE A 122 1.15 -26.61 -5.43
C PHE A 122 0.26 -25.68 -4.60
N LEU A 123 0.36 -24.36 -4.79
CA LEU A 123 -0.53 -23.40 -4.14
C LEU A 123 -1.99 -23.71 -4.49
N ILE A 124 -2.31 -23.92 -5.77
CA ILE A 124 -3.67 -24.27 -6.22
C ILE A 124 -4.17 -25.55 -5.54
N LEU A 125 -3.32 -26.58 -5.42
CA LEU A 125 -3.67 -27.82 -4.72
C LEU A 125 -4.01 -27.59 -3.24
N LEU A 126 -3.24 -26.75 -2.54
CA LEU A 126 -3.54 -26.39 -1.15
C LEU A 126 -4.87 -25.65 -1.04
N LEU A 127 -5.10 -24.66 -1.91
CA LEU A 127 -6.33 -23.87 -1.92
C LEU A 127 -7.56 -24.74 -2.20
N GLN A 128 -7.46 -25.71 -3.12
CA GLN A 128 -8.54 -26.64 -3.41
C GLN A 128 -8.86 -27.52 -2.20
N LYS A 129 -7.85 -28.11 -1.55
CA LYS A 129 -8.04 -28.92 -0.34
C LYS A 129 -8.73 -28.14 0.78
N ILE A 130 -8.32 -26.88 0.98
CA ILE A 130 -8.92 -25.99 1.98
C ILE A 130 -10.38 -25.69 1.61
N SER A 131 -10.63 -25.27 0.37
CA SER A 131 -11.98 -25.01 -0.16
C SER A 131 -12.92 -26.21 0.03
N ASP A 132 -12.46 -27.42 -0.30
CA ASP A 132 -13.26 -28.65 -0.21
C ASP A 132 -13.61 -29.02 1.24
N SER A 133 -12.79 -28.57 2.21
CA SER A 133 -13.01 -28.80 3.64
C SER A 133 -13.92 -27.75 4.29
N PHE A 134 -14.14 -26.61 3.65
CA PHE A 134 -14.84 -25.48 4.25
C PHE A 134 -16.36 -25.67 4.28
N PRO A 135 -17.00 -25.47 5.44
CA PRO A 135 -18.44 -25.27 5.51
C PRO A 135 -18.81 -23.93 4.89
N SER A 136 -20.03 -23.82 4.35
CA SER A 136 -20.51 -22.70 3.53
C SER A 136 -20.44 -21.29 4.16
N ASN A 137 -20.11 -21.17 5.44
CA ASN A 137 -19.98 -19.91 6.18
C ASN A 137 -18.52 -19.53 6.49
N GLN A 138 -17.55 -20.32 6.05
CA GLN A 138 -16.12 -20.04 6.23
C GLN A 138 -15.50 -19.61 4.91
N HIS A 139 -14.44 -18.82 5.01
CA HIS A 139 -13.66 -18.42 3.84
C HIS A 139 -12.23 -18.08 4.23
N LEU A 140 -11.32 -18.21 3.28
CA LEU A 140 -9.91 -17.89 3.44
C LEU A 140 -9.63 -16.57 2.74
N ILE A 141 -9.02 -15.65 3.48
CA ILE A 141 -8.45 -14.42 2.93
C ILE A 141 -6.94 -14.59 2.76
N ILE A 142 -6.44 -14.39 1.55
CA ILE A 142 -5.02 -14.31 1.25
C ILE A 142 -4.69 -12.85 0.98
N ALA A 143 -4.09 -12.20 1.97
CA ALA A 143 -3.74 -10.80 1.91
C ALA A 143 -2.33 -10.61 1.34
N ILE A 144 -2.21 -9.83 0.27
CA ILE A 144 -0.94 -9.54 -0.40
C ILE A 144 -0.72 -8.03 -0.41
N ASP A 145 0.25 -7.58 0.38
CA ASP A 145 0.57 -6.17 0.54
C ASP A 145 1.61 -5.72 -0.47
N ALA A 146 1.37 -4.54 -1.05
CA ALA A 146 2.24 -3.81 -1.95
C ALA A 146 2.74 -4.66 -3.13
N LEU A 147 1.81 -5.28 -3.85
CA LEU A 147 2.12 -6.14 -5.00
C LEU A 147 3.01 -5.45 -6.06
N ASP A 148 2.95 -4.13 -6.16
CA ASP A 148 3.83 -3.32 -7.01
C ASP A 148 5.33 -3.38 -6.67
N ALA A 149 5.70 -3.81 -5.46
CA ALA A 149 7.11 -3.90 -5.05
C ALA A 149 7.78 -5.22 -5.44
N LEU A 150 7.04 -6.14 -6.07
CA LEU A 150 7.54 -7.44 -6.50
C LEU A 150 8.65 -7.30 -7.55
N ASP A 151 9.77 -7.98 -7.32
CA ASP A 151 10.81 -8.19 -8.31
C ASP A 151 10.39 -9.31 -9.27
N LEU A 152 10.15 -8.93 -10.52
CA LEU A 152 9.69 -9.83 -11.58
C LEU A 152 10.82 -10.57 -12.30
N ASN A 153 12.09 -10.29 -11.99
CA ASN A 153 13.24 -10.89 -12.68
C ASN A 153 13.27 -12.43 -12.59
N ASP A 154 12.80 -12.98 -11.48
CA ASP A 154 12.77 -14.42 -11.22
C ASP A 154 11.49 -15.11 -11.75
N GLN A 155 10.56 -14.38 -12.37
CA GLN A 155 9.27 -14.91 -12.82
C GLN A 155 9.17 -14.97 -14.35
N ILE A 156 8.85 -16.16 -14.87
CA ILE A 156 8.67 -16.41 -16.32
C ILE A 156 7.71 -15.37 -16.92
N SER A 157 8.14 -14.70 -17.98
CA SER A 157 7.33 -13.74 -18.72
C SER A 157 5.98 -14.35 -19.15
N TYR A 158 4.91 -13.54 -19.20
CA TYR A 158 3.54 -13.96 -19.59
C TYR A 158 2.78 -14.87 -18.61
N THR A 159 3.37 -15.22 -17.47
CA THR A 159 2.66 -15.88 -16.37
C THR A 159 1.94 -14.86 -15.49
N ASN A 160 0.86 -15.29 -14.83
CA ASN A 160 0.14 -14.46 -13.87
C ASN A 160 1.08 -14.05 -12.74
N ILE A 161 1.06 -12.80 -12.32
CA ILE A 161 1.90 -12.29 -11.22
C ILE A 161 1.79 -13.21 -9.99
N LEU A 162 2.93 -13.51 -9.36
CA LEU A 162 3.04 -14.45 -8.23
C LEU A 162 2.55 -15.90 -8.50
N TYR A 163 2.34 -16.27 -9.77
CA TYR A 163 1.65 -17.50 -10.17
C TYR A 163 0.26 -17.63 -9.52
N LEU A 164 -0.42 -16.50 -9.30
CA LEU A 164 -1.76 -16.50 -8.72
C LEU A 164 -2.74 -17.28 -9.62
N PRO A 165 -3.73 -17.97 -9.03
CA PRO A 165 -4.69 -18.73 -9.80
C PRO A 165 -5.61 -17.83 -10.62
N ARG A 166 -5.71 -18.07 -11.93
CA ARG A 166 -6.71 -17.38 -12.78
C ARG A 166 -8.13 -17.73 -12.34
N TYR A 167 -8.38 -19.03 -12.11
CA TYR A 167 -9.61 -19.57 -11.56
C TYR A 167 -9.42 -19.88 -10.08
N VAL A 168 -10.19 -19.21 -9.24
CA VAL A 168 -10.07 -19.35 -7.78
C VAL A 168 -11.04 -20.43 -7.29
N PRO A 169 -10.64 -21.33 -6.36
CA PRO A 169 -11.57 -22.23 -5.69
C PRO A 169 -12.65 -21.49 -4.90
N GLN A 170 -13.75 -22.16 -4.57
CA GLN A 170 -14.81 -21.56 -3.75
C GLN A 170 -14.29 -21.17 -2.37
N GLN A 171 -14.89 -20.15 -1.77
CA GLN A 171 -14.60 -19.66 -0.44
C GLN A 171 -13.16 -19.13 -0.26
N ILE A 172 -12.42 -18.89 -1.35
CA ILE A 172 -11.07 -18.31 -1.33
C ILE A 172 -11.14 -16.91 -1.93
N TYR A 173 -10.57 -15.94 -1.22
CA TYR A 173 -10.46 -14.55 -1.68
C TYR A 173 -9.04 -14.03 -1.54
N PHE A 174 -8.61 -13.26 -2.53
CA PHE A 174 -7.35 -12.53 -2.49
C PHE A 174 -7.61 -11.06 -2.24
N LEU A 175 -7.01 -10.52 -1.18
CA LEU A 175 -7.07 -9.09 -0.84
C LEU A 175 -5.70 -8.47 -1.11
N ILE A 176 -5.59 -7.72 -2.20
CA ILE A 176 -4.31 -7.25 -2.72
C ILE A 176 -4.25 -5.73 -2.57
N THR A 177 -3.17 -5.19 -2.00
CA THR A 177 -2.88 -3.76 -2.10
C THR A 177 -1.82 -3.51 -3.16
N ARG A 178 -1.96 -2.41 -3.89
CA ARG A 178 -0.98 -1.98 -4.90
C ARG A 178 -1.08 -0.51 -5.24
N ARG A 179 -0.10 0.03 -5.95
CA ARG A 179 -0.26 1.28 -6.71
C ARG A 179 -1.14 1.04 -7.96
N PRO A 180 -1.78 2.08 -8.52
CA PRO A 180 -2.44 1.99 -9.82
C PRO A 180 -1.41 1.55 -10.88
N PHE A 181 -1.64 0.42 -11.55
CA PHE A 181 -0.76 -0.03 -12.63
C PHE A 181 -0.98 0.82 -13.88
N LEU A 182 0.08 1.02 -14.67
CA LEU A 182 -0.07 1.26 -16.10
C LEU A 182 -0.75 0.02 -16.72
N SER A 183 -1.75 0.23 -17.57
CA SER A 183 -2.64 -0.84 -18.07
C SER A 183 -1.91 -2.02 -18.71
N GLN A 184 -0.69 -1.80 -19.19
CA GLN A 184 0.13 -2.78 -19.90
C GLN A 184 0.98 -3.68 -18.98
N ASN A 185 1.18 -3.30 -17.70
CA ASN A 185 2.23 -3.87 -16.84
C ASN A 185 1.72 -4.63 -15.60
N SER A 186 0.40 -4.73 -15.41
CA SER A 186 -0.14 -5.37 -14.18
C SER A 186 0.21 -6.84 -14.02
N ARG A 187 0.35 -7.57 -15.14
CA ARG A 187 0.49 -9.04 -15.22
C ARG A 187 -0.55 -9.83 -14.40
N LEU A 188 -1.62 -9.19 -13.95
CA LEU A 188 -2.65 -9.76 -13.10
C LEU A 188 -3.76 -10.32 -13.99
N LEU A 189 -3.65 -11.61 -14.30
CA LEU A 189 -4.55 -12.36 -15.17
C LEU A 189 -5.62 -13.04 -14.32
N ILE A 190 -6.81 -12.43 -14.22
CA ILE A 190 -7.90 -12.92 -13.35
C ILE A 190 -9.08 -13.39 -14.21
N GLU A 191 -9.53 -14.62 -13.95
CA GLU A 191 -10.73 -15.22 -14.55
C GLU A 191 -11.70 -15.65 -13.43
N ALA A 192 -11.98 -14.71 -12.53
CA ALA A 192 -12.88 -14.83 -11.39
C ALA A 192 -13.51 -13.45 -11.10
N PRO A 193 -14.54 -13.34 -10.24
CA PRO A 193 -15.02 -12.05 -9.79
C PRO A 193 -13.86 -11.19 -9.26
N HIS A 194 -13.80 -9.93 -9.72
CA HIS A 194 -12.73 -9.01 -9.36
C HIS A 194 -13.32 -7.63 -9.08
N LYS A 195 -12.89 -7.01 -7.98
CA LYS A 195 -13.25 -5.64 -7.63
C LYS A 195 -12.00 -4.82 -7.39
N VAL A 196 -11.95 -3.63 -7.98
CA VAL A 196 -10.91 -2.62 -7.71
C VAL A 196 -11.51 -1.53 -6.84
N ILE A 197 -10.95 -1.35 -5.65
CA ILE A 197 -11.30 -0.27 -4.73
C ILE A 197 -10.21 0.79 -4.78
N ASN A 198 -10.48 1.90 -5.46
CA ASN A 198 -9.54 3.02 -5.56
C ASN A 198 -9.74 3.98 -4.39
N LEU A 199 -8.75 4.09 -3.49
CA LEU A 199 -8.87 4.94 -2.29
C LEU A 199 -9.05 6.43 -2.62
N LYS A 200 -8.65 6.89 -3.81
CA LYS A 200 -8.89 8.26 -4.27
C LYS A 200 -10.38 8.60 -4.39
N ASN A 201 -11.23 7.59 -4.57
CA ASN A 201 -12.68 7.80 -4.67
C ASN A 201 -13.34 8.12 -3.32
N TYR A 202 -12.58 8.08 -2.21
CA TYR A 202 -13.06 8.32 -0.85
C TYR A 202 -12.40 9.56 -0.24
N HIS A 203 -12.17 10.62 -1.03
CA HIS A 203 -11.48 11.82 -0.56
C HIS A 203 -12.18 12.47 0.65
N GLN A 204 -13.52 12.56 0.63
CA GLN A 204 -14.28 13.18 1.71
C GLN A 204 -14.24 12.34 2.99
N GLU A 205 -14.40 11.02 2.88
CA GLU A 205 -14.28 10.10 4.00
C GLU A 205 -12.85 10.08 4.54
N THR A 206 -11.84 10.09 3.66
CA THR A 206 -10.42 10.17 4.06
C THR A 206 -10.14 11.44 4.85
N LYS A 207 -10.64 12.59 4.39
CA LYS A 207 -10.49 13.87 5.11
C LYS A 207 -11.19 13.85 6.47
N SER A 208 -12.36 13.20 6.57
CA SER A 208 -13.05 13.01 7.84
C SER A 208 -12.27 12.11 8.80
N ASP A 209 -11.79 10.96 8.32
CA ASP A 209 -10.99 9.99 9.07
C ASP A 209 -9.68 10.63 9.58
N MET A 210 -8.98 11.41 8.73
CA MET A 210 -7.77 12.13 9.11
C MET A 210 -8.04 13.20 10.16
N ARG A 211 -9.18 13.91 10.07
CA ARG A 211 -9.57 14.90 11.08
C ARG A 211 -9.80 14.23 12.43
N GLU A 212 -10.53 13.11 12.44
CA GLU A 212 -10.73 12.31 13.65
C GLU A 212 -9.39 11.82 14.23
N TYR A 213 -8.47 11.35 13.38
CA TYR A 213 -7.13 10.94 13.81
C TYR A 213 -6.34 12.09 14.46
N ILE A 214 -6.32 13.28 13.84
CA ILE A 214 -5.65 14.46 14.41
C ILE A 214 -6.24 14.81 15.78
N GLN A 215 -7.56 14.85 15.89
CA GLN A 215 -8.24 15.17 17.15
C GLN A 215 -7.93 14.14 18.25
N GLN A 216 -7.94 12.86 17.92
CA GLN A 216 -7.54 11.80 18.86
C GLN A 216 -6.07 11.96 19.27
N PHE A 217 -5.17 12.23 18.32
CA PHE A 217 -3.75 12.42 18.60
C PHE A 217 -3.49 13.61 19.54
N LEU A 218 -4.13 14.75 19.31
CA LEU A 218 -3.96 15.96 20.13
C LEU A 218 -4.57 15.82 21.53
N SER A 219 -5.65 15.04 21.66
CA SER A 219 -6.35 14.82 22.94
C SER A 219 -5.85 13.59 23.73
N GLN A 220 -4.93 12.80 23.17
CA GLN A 220 -4.35 11.66 23.88
C GLN A 220 -3.53 12.12 25.08
N ASN A 221 -3.85 11.61 26.28
CA ASN A 221 -3.21 11.99 27.54
C ASN A 221 -1.66 11.94 27.51
N GLN A 222 -1.07 11.03 26.74
CA GLN A 222 0.38 10.91 26.61
C GLN A 222 1.03 12.06 25.82
N HIS A 223 0.27 12.73 24.96
CA HIS A 223 0.77 13.73 24.00
C HIS A 223 0.21 15.13 24.24
N GLN A 224 -0.94 15.25 24.92
CA GLN A 224 -1.70 16.49 25.07
C GLN A 224 -0.84 17.67 25.55
N GLU A 225 -0.08 17.51 26.64
CA GLU A 225 0.75 18.61 27.18
C GLU A 225 1.85 19.07 26.20
N ILE A 226 2.41 18.14 25.42
CA ILE A 226 3.43 18.46 24.41
C ILE A 226 2.77 19.20 23.24
N CYS A 227 1.63 18.70 22.76
CA CYS A 227 0.88 19.30 21.67
C CYS A 227 0.39 20.71 22.03
N ASP A 228 -0.19 20.90 23.23
CA ASP A 228 -0.67 22.19 23.70
C ASP A 228 0.46 23.23 23.77
N ARG A 229 1.63 22.84 24.31
CA ARG A 229 2.80 23.72 24.36
C ARG A 229 3.34 24.03 22.98
N TRP A 230 3.34 23.06 22.06
CA TRP A 230 3.76 23.28 20.68
C TRP A 230 2.81 24.26 19.98
N LEU A 231 1.49 24.07 20.07
CA LEU A 231 0.49 24.97 19.50
C LEU A 231 0.63 26.40 20.06
N ALA A 232 0.82 26.53 21.37
CA ALA A 232 1.06 27.81 22.02
C ALA A 232 2.35 28.49 21.53
N LYS A 233 3.45 27.74 21.39
CA LYS A 233 4.72 28.24 20.86
C LYS A 233 4.58 28.73 19.41
N GLN A 234 3.82 28.00 18.60
CA GLN A 234 3.52 28.38 17.20
C GLN A 234 2.45 29.47 17.07
N GLN A 235 1.83 29.87 18.19
CA GLN A 235 0.74 30.86 18.22
C GLN A 235 -0.43 30.49 17.28
N ILE A 236 -0.69 29.19 17.11
CA ILE A 236 -1.74 28.66 16.23
C ILE A 236 -2.80 27.94 17.05
N ARG A 237 -4.07 28.15 16.69
CA ARG A 237 -5.18 27.42 17.31
C ARG A 237 -5.28 26.02 16.73
N GLU A 238 -5.67 25.04 17.55
CA GLU A 238 -5.84 23.64 17.16
C GLU A 238 -6.66 23.46 15.87
N ASN A 239 -7.78 24.18 15.74
CA ASN A 239 -8.65 24.08 14.56
C ASN A 239 -7.97 24.58 13.29
N ILE A 240 -7.18 25.65 13.39
CA ILE A 240 -6.41 26.20 12.25
C ILE A 240 -5.26 25.25 11.90
N PHE A 241 -4.57 24.71 12.91
CA PHE A 241 -3.53 23.70 12.71
C PHE A 241 -4.09 22.46 11.99
N THR A 242 -5.23 21.95 12.45
CA THR A 242 -5.90 20.78 11.88
C THR A 242 -6.24 21.00 10.41
N GLU A 243 -6.89 22.11 10.07
CA GLU A 243 -7.25 22.39 8.67
C GLU A 243 -6.03 22.64 7.78
N ASN A 244 -5.00 23.32 8.29
CA ASN A 244 -3.74 23.51 7.54
C ASN A 244 -3.05 22.18 7.25
N LEU A 245 -2.96 21.30 8.26
CA LEU A 245 -2.36 19.97 8.11
C LEU A 245 -3.16 19.10 7.14
N LEU A 246 -4.49 19.09 7.24
CA LEU A 246 -5.36 18.34 6.32
C LEU A 246 -5.21 18.83 4.87
N ASN A 247 -5.19 20.14 4.66
CA ASN A 247 -5.08 20.71 3.32
C ASN A 247 -3.73 20.37 2.68
N TYR A 248 -2.63 20.41 3.44
CA TYR A 248 -1.31 20.08 2.91
C TYR A 248 -1.10 18.58 2.76
N ALA A 249 -1.60 17.76 3.69
CA ALA A 249 -1.49 16.30 3.61
C ALA A 249 -2.31 15.69 2.46
N GLY A 250 -3.41 16.33 2.06
CA GLY A 250 -4.36 15.74 1.13
C GLY A 250 -4.83 14.37 1.62
N ASP A 251 -4.69 13.33 0.78
CA ASP A 251 -4.99 11.94 1.15
C ASP A 251 -3.75 11.14 1.60
N ASN A 252 -2.64 11.82 1.93
CA ASN A 252 -1.37 11.20 2.31
C ASN A 252 -1.22 11.03 3.84
N TRP A 253 -1.63 9.85 4.31
CA TRP A 253 -1.48 9.45 5.72
C TRP A 253 -0.03 9.39 6.20
N LEU A 254 0.93 9.03 5.33
CA LEU A 254 2.35 8.99 5.70
C LEU A 254 2.85 10.39 6.07
N TYR A 255 2.51 11.41 5.28
CA TYR A 255 2.85 12.79 5.60
C TYR A 255 2.22 13.21 6.93
N LEU A 256 0.90 13.04 7.07
CA LEU A 256 0.14 13.46 8.26
C LEU A 256 0.70 12.81 9.54
N THR A 257 0.87 11.49 9.54
CA THR A 257 1.34 10.75 10.72
C THR A 257 2.79 11.10 11.06
N THR A 258 3.63 11.32 10.05
CA THR A 258 5.03 11.68 10.28
C THR A 258 5.14 13.08 10.87
N VAL A 259 4.39 14.06 10.36
CA VAL A 259 4.37 15.42 10.93
C VAL A 259 3.91 15.41 12.38
N LEU A 260 2.81 14.70 12.69
CA LEU A 260 2.31 14.59 14.06
C LEU A 260 3.34 13.94 15.00
N ARG A 261 4.02 12.88 14.56
CA ARG A 261 5.07 12.24 15.37
C ARG A 261 6.26 13.18 15.58
N THR A 262 6.67 13.92 14.56
CA THR A 262 7.75 14.91 14.65
C THR A 262 7.46 16.01 15.65
N ILE A 263 6.20 16.43 15.83
CA ILE A 263 5.82 17.38 16.89
C ILE A 263 6.24 16.84 18.28
N ILE A 264 6.07 15.55 18.53
CA ILE A 264 6.45 14.91 19.80
C ILE A 264 7.98 14.76 19.91
N GLU A 265 8.63 14.27 18.87
CA GLU A 265 10.07 14.02 18.85
C GLU A 265 10.88 15.33 18.95
N ASP A 266 10.55 16.34 18.13
CA ASP A 266 11.30 17.60 18.06
C ASP A 266 11.01 18.52 19.25
N PHE A 267 9.85 18.42 19.88
CA PHE A 267 9.61 19.14 21.13
C PHE A 267 10.55 18.63 22.25
N ASN A 268 10.77 17.32 22.31
CA ASN A 268 11.74 16.74 23.22
C ASN A 268 13.19 17.09 22.84
N ASN A 269 13.46 17.35 21.55
CA ASN A 269 14.80 17.66 21.01
C ASN A 269 15.06 19.16 20.75
N ALA A 270 14.16 20.06 21.17
CA ALA A 270 14.25 21.52 21.08
C ALA A 270 14.41 22.18 19.69
N ASN A 271 14.31 21.44 18.58
CA ASN A 271 14.73 21.89 17.23
C ASN A 271 13.62 21.96 16.16
N PHE A 272 12.39 22.37 16.51
CA PHE A 272 11.34 22.50 15.50
C PHE A 272 11.45 23.81 14.71
N GLU A 273 11.85 23.72 13.44
CA GLU A 273 11.71 24.79 12.43
C GLU A 273 10.54 24.45 11.49
N GLN A 274 9.62 25.40 11.34
CA GLN A 274 8.33 25.23 10.66
C GLN A 274 8.45 24.90 9.16
N ASP A 275 9.59 25.23 8.53
CA ASP A 275 9.83 25.09 7.09
C ASP A 275 10.69 23.86 6.72
N LYS A 276 11.01 23.00 7.69
CA LYS A 276 11.78 21.78 7.49
C LYS A 276 10.88 20.56 7.43
N LEU A 277 11.07 19.76 6.38
CA LEU A 277 10.47 18.43 6.30
C LEU A 277 10.95 17.57 7.48
N PRO A 278 10.04 16.81 8.13
CA PRO A 278 10.42 15.77 9.07
C PRO A 278 11.57 14.89 8.60
N SER A 279 12.53 14.59 9.48
CA SER A 279 13.71 13.76 9.16
C SER A 279 13.31 12.39 8.59
N ALA A 280 12.26 11.77 9.13
CA ALA A 280 11.72 10.51 8.62
C ALA A 280 11.17 10.63 7.19
N LEU A 281 10.54 11.76 6.82
CA LEU A 281 10.13 12.02 5.43
C LEU A 281 11.33 12.26 4.53
N VAL A 282 12.36 12.98 5.01
CA VAL A 282 13.61 13.17 4.26
C VAL A 282 14.26 11.83 3.96
N SER A 283 14.39 10.94 4.96
CA SER A 283 14.93 9.59 4.74
C SER A 283 14.09 8.76 3.77
N TYR A 284 12.76 8.84 3.89
CA TYR A 284 11.84 8.16 2.97
C TYR A 284 11.97 8.68 1.53
N TYR A 285 12.04 10.00 1.32
CA TYR A 285 12.21 10.59 0.00
C TYR A 285 13.61 10.38 -0.58
N GLN A 286 14.63 10.27 0.27
CA GLN A 286 15.98 9.91 -0.17
C GLN A 286 16.03 8.48 -0.72
N GLN A 287 15.29 7.54 -0.13
CA GLN A 287 15.14 6.19 -0.70
C GLN A 287 14.40 6.22 -2.04
N HIS A 288 13.35 7.04 -2.15
CA HIS A 288 12.66 7.25 -3.43
C HIS A 288 13.58 7.85 -4.50
N TRP A 289 14.41 8.83 -4.15
CA TRP A 289 15.41 9.41 -5.06
C TRP A 289 16.41 8.36 -5.56
N GLN A 290 16.96 7.55 -4.65
CA GLN A 290 17.88 6.46 -5.03
C GLN A 290 17.22 5.42 -5.93
N LYS A 291 15.92 5.18 -5.75
CA LYS A 291 15.16 4.25 -6.59
C LYS A 291 14.79 4.85 -7.96
N MET A 292 14.46 6.13 -8.00
CA MET A 292 14.24 6.89 -9.25
C MET A 292 15.52 6.96 -10.08
N PHE A 293 16.68 7.10 -9.42
CA PHE A 293 18.00 7.22 -10.02
C PHE A 293 18.98 6.16 -9.46
N PRO A 294 18.88 4.90 -9.92
CA PRO A 294 19.82 3.85 -9.53
C PRO A 294 21.23 4.07 -10.11
N ARG A 295 21.32 4.95 -11.12
CA ARG A 295 22.53 5.49 -11.72
C ARG A 295 22.47 7.01 -11.69
N SER A 296 23.58 7.67 -12.04
CA SER A 296 23.55 9.12 -12.26
C SER A 296 22.47 9.50 -13.29
N PRO A 297 21.69 10.56 -13.03
CA PRO A 297 20.62 10.99 -13.92
C PRO A 297 21.19 11.57 -15.22
N THR A 298 20.51 11.33 -16.35
CA THR A 298 20.84 11.98 -17.62
C THR A 298 20.35 13.43 -17.64
N GLU A 299 20.86 14.24 -18.58
CA GLU A 299 20.39 15.62 -18.73
C GLU A 299 18.90 15.69 -19.11
N LEU A 300 18.43 14.75 -19.94
CA LEU A 300 17.01 14.61 -20.29
C LEU A 300 16.15 14.31 -19.06
N GLU A 301 16.53 13.33 -18.25
CA GLU A 301 15.84 12.99 -16.99
C GLU A 301 15.78 14.20 -16.06
N LEU A 302 16.90 14.91 -15.87
CA LEU A 302 16.92 16.12 -15.04
C LEU A 302 16.04 17.24 -15.59
N ASN A 303 15.95 17.42 -16.91
CA ASN A 303 15.07 18.42 -17.51
C ASN A 303 13.60 18.09 -17.25
N ILE A 304 13.19 16.85 -17.53
CA ILE A 304 11.82 16.37 -17.26
C ILE A 304 11.49 16.54 -15.77
N LEU A 305 12.39 16.15 -14.87
CA LEU A 305 12.20 16.30 -13.43
C LEU A 305 12.04 17.76 -13.03
N LYS A 306 12.87 18.67 -13.55
CA LYS A 306 12.75 20.12 -13.28
C LYS A 306 11.39 20.66 -13.72
N GLN A 307 10.87 20.21 -14.85
CA GLN A 307 9.54 20.64 -15.29
C GLN A 307 8.45 20.15 -14.33
N LEU A 308 8.48 18.88 -13.92
CA LEU A 308 7.54 18.33 -12.95
C LEU A 308 7.65 19.02 -11.57
N VAL A 309 8.87 19.32 -11.12
CA VAL A 309 9.14 19.97 -9.83
C VAL A 309 8.69 21.43 -9.80
N ASN A 310 8.71 22.12 -10.95
CA ASN A 310 8.31 23.53 -11.05
C ASN A 310 6.86 23.73 -11.53
N SER A 311 6.13 22.65 -11.80
CA SER A 311 4.73 22.72 -12.21
C SER A 311 3.79 22.58 -11.01
N ASP A 312 2.75 23.44 -10.98
CA ASP A 312 1.62 23.31 -10.06
C ASP A 312 0.43 22.57 -10.72
N ILE A 313 0.58 22.12 -11.97
CA ILE A 313 -0.43 21.40 -12.74
C ILE A 313 0.11 20.10 -13.34
N ASN A 314 -0.80 19.16 -13.66
CA ASN A 314 -0.44 17.93 -14.36
C ASN A 314 -0.01 18.23 -15.80
N LEU A 315 1.16 17.74 -16.20
CA LEU A 315 1.77 17.97 -17.52
C LEU A 315 1.53 16.79 -18.45
N SER A 316 1.22 17.05 -19.73
CA SER A 316 1.21 15.98 -20.74
C SER A 316 2.61 15.77 -21.34
N VAL A 317 2.83 14.63 -21.99
CA VAL A 317 4.07 14.34 -22.72
C VAL A 317 4.36 15.43 -23.76
N GLU A 318 3.34 15.93 -24.46
CA GLU A 318 3.49 17.02 -25.43
C GLU A 318 3.98 18.32 -24.78
N THR A 319 3.47 18.62 -23.58
CA THR A 319 3.87 19.81 -22.84
C THR A 319 5.32 19.70 -22.40
N ILE A 320 5.72 18.51 -21.92
CA ILE A 320 7.10 18.24 -21.50
C ILE A 320 8.05 18.35 -22.69
N ALA A 321 7.72 17.68 -23.81
CA ALA A 321 8.50 17.70 -25.04
C ALA A 321 8.68 19.10 -25.61
N LYS A 322 7.62 19.93 -25.60
CA LYS A 322 7.68 21.31 -26.11
C LYS A 322 8.60 22.21 -25.29
N ASN A 323 8.75 21.92 -24.00
CA ASN A 323 9.53 22.71 -23.06
C ASN A 323 10.94 22.13 -22.82
N LEU A 324 11.32 21.07 -23.54
CA LEU A 324 12.69 20.57 -23.51
C LEU A 324 13.65 21.64 -24.06
N ASP A 325 14.86 21.64 -23.53
CA ASP A 325 15.95 22.46 -24.07
C ASP A 325 16.27 21.98 -25.50
N GLU A 326 16.39 22.92 -26.45
CA GLU A 326 16.65 22.62 -27.87
C GLU A 326 17.96 21.82 -28.09
N SER A 327 18.87 21.85 -27.12
CA SER A 327 20.13 21.10 -27.15
C SER A 327 20.01 19.63 -26.74
N LEU A 328 18.87 19.22 -26.16
CA LEU A 328 18.65 17.85 -25.70
C LEU A 328 18.13 16.96 -26.84
N ASP A 329 18.79 15.81 -27.01
CA ASP A 329 18.29 14.74 -27.84
C ASP A 329 17.28 13.91 -27.02
N GLY A 330 16.00 14.10 -27.29
CA GLY A 330 14.91 13.42 -26.61
C GLY A 330 13.58 13.70 -27.29
N ASP A 331 12.90 12.65 -27.74
CA ASP A 331 11.58 12.74 -28.34
C ASP A 331 10.46 12.35 -27.34
N LYS A 332 9.22 12.30 -27.84
CA LYS A 332 8.07 11.94 -27.01
C LYS A 332 8.15 10.49 -26.49
N PHE A 333 8.72 9.58 -27.26
CA PHE A 333 8.88 8.18 -26.86
C PHE A 333 9.89 8.06 -25.73
N ASP A 334 11.01 8.79 -25.80
CA ASP A 334 11.99 8.83 -24.71
C ASP A 334 11.37 9.38 -23.42
N ILE A 335 10.57 10.44 -23.53
CA ILE A 335 9.84 11.02 -22.38
C ILE A 335 8.83 10.01 -21.82
N GLU A 336 8.05 9.36 -22.66
CA GLU A 336 7.09 8.32 -22.26
C GLU A 336 7.81 7.19 -21.52
N GLU A 337 8.91 6.67 -22.05
CA GLU A 337 9.69 5.61 -21.40
C GLU A 337 10.20 6.03 -20.02
N ILE A 338 10.70 7.27 -19.88
CA ILE A 338 11.15 7.80 -18.58
C ILE A 338 9.98 7.91 -17.60
N LEU A 339 8.84 8.47 -18.02
CA LEU A 339 7.65 8.62 -17.16
C LEU A 339 7.04 7.25 -16.80
N GLU A 340 7.06 6.30 -17.72
CA GLU A 340 6.64 4.91 -17.45
C GLU A 340 7.55 4.24 -16.42
N ASN A 341 8.87 4.48 -16.46
CA ASN A 341 9.79 3.99 -15.44
C ASN A 341 9.60 4.70 -14.09
N TRP A 342 9.20 5.97 -14.10
CA TRP A 342 8.95 6.76 -12.90
C TRP A 342 7.53 6.68 -12.38
N TRP A 343 6.67 5.84 -12.97
CA TRP A 343 5.24 5.74 -12.67
C TRP A 343 4.92 5.71 -11.17
N GLU A 344 5.79 5.10 -10.36
CA GLU A 344 5.59 4.96 -8.94
C GLU A 344 5.77 6.28 -8.16
N PHE A 345 6.51 7.23 -8.73
CA PHE A 345 6.76 8.57 -8.20
C PHE A 345 5.80 9.62 -8.77
N LEU A 346 4.88 9.17 -9.63
CA LEU A 346 3.97 10.06 -10.35
C LEU A 346 2.53 9.82 -9.91
N GLU A 347 1.76 10.89 -10.00
CA GLU A 347 0.33 10.85 -10.10
C GLU A 347 -0.06 10.98 -11.58
N ILE A 348 -0.88 10.04 -12.04
CA ILE A 348 -1.33 9.99 -13.43
C ILE A 348 -2.84 10.27 -13.46
N GLU A 349 -3.21 11.34 -14.15
CA GLU A 349 -4.59 11.69 -14.46
C GLU A 349 -4.89 11.31 -15.91
N LYS A 350 -5.91 10.49 -16.11
CA LYS A 350 -6.38 10.11 -17.45
C LYS A 350 -7.68 10.83 -17.77
N ASN A 351 -7.70 11.54 -18.90
CA ASN A 351 -8.88 12.17 -19.46
C ASN A 351 -8.94 11.95 -20.98
N ASP A 352 -9.97 12.49 -21.63
CA ASP A 352 -10.16 12.37 -23.09
C ASP A 352 -8.97 12.95 -23.91
N SER A 353 -8.13 13.77 -23.29
CA SER A 353 -6.96 14.41 -23.91
C SER A 353 -5.68 13.57 -23.79
N GLY A 354 -5.73 12.43 -23.11
CA GLY A 354 -4.56 11.59 -22.81
C GLY A 354 -4.18 11.59 -21.33
N GLU A 355 -2.95 11.16 -21.07
CA GLU A 355 -2.39 11.04 -19.72
C GLU A 355 -1.63 12.31 -19.34
N LYS A 356 -1.84 12.78 -18.10
CA LYS A 356 -1.09 13.88 -17.52
C LYS A 356 -0.42 13.45 -16.22
N TYR A 357 0.75 14.00 -15.98
CA TYR A 357 1.69 13.56 -14.96
C TYR A 357 2.03 14.69 -14.00
N SER A 358 2.08 14.38 -12.72
CA SER A 358 2.64 15.22 -11.66
C SER A 358 3.34 14.35 -10.63
N LEU A 359 4.07 14.94 -9.69
CA LEU A 359 4.65 14.19 -8.58
C LEU A 359 3.54 13.77 -7.59
N TYR A 360 3.64 12.57 -7.02
CA TYR A 360 2.55 12.00 -6.21
C TYR A 360 2.18 12.78 -4.94
N HIS A 361 3.01 13.73 -4.49
CA HIS A 361 2.73 14.55 -3.31
C HIS A 361 3.56 15.85 -3.26
N PRO A 362 2.98 16.99 -2.80
CA PRO A 362 3.69 18.27 -2.68
C PRO A 362 4.96 18.22 -1.82
N SER A 363 4.96 17.50 -0.69
CA SER A 363 6.19 17.41 0.13
C SER A 363 7.32 16.62 -0.54
N PHE A 364 7.01 15.72 -1.48
CA PHE A 364 8.04 15.07 -2.29
C PHE A 364 8.61 16.04 -3.33
N GLN A 365 7.76 16.86 -3.94
CA GLN A 365 8.17 17.97 -4.80
C GLN A 365 9.07 18.96 -4.05
N ASP A 366 8.72 19.36 -2.82
CA ASP A 366 9.53 20.24 -1.99
C ASP A 366 10.88 19.64 -1.59
N PHE A 367 10.94 18.32 -1.40
CA PHE A 367 12.21 17.61 -1.22
C PHE A 367 13.07 17.69 -2.49
N LEU A 368 12.49 17.40 -3.65
CA LEU A 368 13.20 17.40 -4.95
C LEU A 368 13.69 18.79 -5.36
N ARG A 369 13.08 19.89 -4.89
CA ARG A 369 13.59 21.25 -5.09
C ARG A 369 14.93 21.51 -4.39
N ARG A 370 15.27 20.71 -3.38
CA ARG A 370 16.42 20.92 -2.48
C ARG A 370 17.60 19.98 -2.76
N VAL A 371 17.40 18.95 -3.57
CA VAL A 371 18.41 17.95 -3.98
C VAL A 371 18.86 18.26 -5.40
#